data_AF-A0A3G1KNV3-F1
#
_entry.id   AF-A0A3G1KNV3-F1
#
_cell.length_a   1.000
_cell.length_b   1.000
_cell.length_c   1.000
_cell.angle_alpha   90.00
_cell.angle_beta   90.00
_cell.angle_gamma   90.00
#
_symmetry.space_group_name_H-M   'P 1'
#
loop_
_entity.id
_entity.type
_entity.pdbx_description
1 polymer ?
#
loop_
_entity_poly.entity_id
_entity_poly.type
_entity_poly.pdbx_seq_one_letter_code
_entity_poly.pdbx_strand_id
1 'polypeptide(L)' 'MAAIQKPTIGRIVFFVTEEEETLPGIITKVNDDGTINLRVFTNQEHGSGAILLTNVHQGKKEKQWSWPAKDGE' A
#
# COMPACT_ATOMS: atom_id res chain seq x y z
N MET A 1 11.08 14.39 -12.93
CA MET A 1 11.40 13.17 -12.16
C MET A 1 10.62 13.25 -10.86
N ALA A 2 9.70 12.32 -10.59
CA ALA A 2 9.02 12.26 -9.30
C ALA A 2 10.07 11.96 -8.21
N ALA A 3 10.09 12.73 -7.12
CA ALA A 3 10.99 12.44 -6.01
C ALA A 3 10.70 11.04 -5.48
N ILE A 4 11.71 10.16 -5.46
CA ILE A 4 11.60 8.83 -4.84
C ILE A 4 11.52 9.07 -3.34
N GLN A 5 10.29 9.10 -2.83
CA GLN A 5 10.07 9.34 -1.42
C GLN A 5 10.36 8.07 -0.63
N LYS A 6 11.24 8.17 0.37
CA LYS A 6 11.55 7.05 1.26
C LYS A 6 10.28 6.59 2.01
N PRO A 7 9.96 5.29 2.04
CA PRO A 7 8.85 4.79 2.83
C PRO A 7 9.12 5.05 4.33
N THR A 8 8.07 5.34 5.09
CA THR A 8 8.19 5.65 6.52
C THR A 8 7.00 5.06 7.26
N ILE A 9 7.24 4.49 8.43
CA ILE A 9 6.19 3.94 9.31
C ILE A 9 5.15 5.03 9.62
N GLY A 10 3.88 4.65 9.66
CA GLY A 10 2.75 5.55 9.93
C GLY A 10 2.24 6.30 8.69
N ARG A 11 2.92 6.19 7.55
CA ARG A 11 2.51 6.86 6.31
C ARG A 11 1.34 6.12 5.65
N ILE A 12 0.36 6.87 5.14
CA ILE A 12 -0.67 6.34 4.25
C ILE A 12 -0.10 6.22 2.82
N VAL A 13 -0.28 5.06 2.21
CA VAL A 13 0.05 4.74 0.82
C VAL A 13 -1.11 3.98 0.17
N PHE A 14 -1.00 3.71 -1.13
CA PHE A 14 -2.02 3.03 -1.91
C PHE A 14 -1.54 1.64 -2.31
N PHE A 15 -2.35 0.62 -2.02
CA PHE A 15 -2.11 -0.77 -2.39
C PHE A 15 -3.04 -1.16 -3.54
N VAL A 16 -2.50 -1.81 -4.57
CA VAL A 16 -3.29 -2.34 -5.70
C VAL A 16 -3.65 -3.79 -5.41
N THR A 17 -4.95 -4.09 -5.31
CA THR A 17 -5.46 -5.44 -5.06
C THR A 17 -5.35 -6.34 -6.29
N GLU A 18 -5.69 -7.61 -6.14
CA GLU A 18 -5.82 -8.56 -7.26
C GLU A 18 -6.93 -8.18 -8.24
N GLU A 19 -7.93 -7.45 -7.78
CA GLU A 19 -9.05 -6.94 -8.59
C GLU A 19 -8.72 -5.58 -9.24
N GLU A 20 -7.43 -5.18 -9.22
CA GLU A 20 -6.92 -3.88 -9.65
C GLU A 20 -7.53 -2.66 -8.92
N GLU A 21 -8.27 -2.90 -7.82
CA GLU A 21 -8.74 -1.84 -6.94
C GLU A 21 -7.57 -1.20 -6.20
N THR A 22 -7.61 0.12 -6.01
CA THR A 22 -6.61 0.85 -5.23
C THR A 22 -7.17 1.16 -3.84
N LEU A 23 -6.64 0.49 -2.82
CA LEU A 23 -7.06 0.67 -1.43
C LEU A 23 -6.02 1.44 -0.61
N PRO A 24 -6.44 2.31 0.32
CA PRO A 24 -5.51 2.98 1.22
C PRO A 24 -4.98 2.00 2.27
N GLY A 25 -3.71 2.15 2.64
CA GLY A 25 -3.11 1.40 3.73
C GLY A 25 -2.05 2.19 4.46
N ILE A 26 -1.76 1.81 5.71
CA ILE A 26 -0.72 2.44 6.53
C ILE A 26 0.52 1.56 6.60
N ILE A 27 1.70 2.15 6.41
CA ILE A 27 2.99 1.48 6.58
C ILE A 27 3.17 1.14 8.06
N THR A 28 3.22 -0.13 8.41
CA THR A 28 3.45 -0.60 9.78
C THR A 28 4.92 -0.95 10.04
N LYS A 29 5.68 -1.28 8.97
CA LYS A 29 7.10 -1.58 9.04
C LYS A 29 7.78 -1.25 7.70
N VAL A 30 9.02 -0.79 7.76
CA VAL A 30 9.95 -0.77 6.62
C VAL A 30 11.00 -1.84 6.87
N ASN A 31 11.17 -2.76 5.94
CA ASN A 31 12.12 -3.88 6.04
C ASN A 31 13.49 -3.50 5.46
N ASP A 32 14.52 -4.25 5.83
CA ASP A 32 15.91 -3.98 5.43
C ASP A 32 16.13 -4.19 3.91
N ASP A 33 15.29 -5.00 3.26
CA ASP A 33 15.32 -5.25 1.82
C ASP A 33 14.59 -4.18 0.99
N GLY A 34 14.06 -3.14 1.63
CA GLY A 34 13.33 -2.05 1.00
C GLY A 34 11.84 -2.33 0.76
N THR A 35 11.34 -3.51 1.15
CA THR A 35 9.89 -3.79 1.18
C THR A 35 9.24 -3.18 2.42
N ILE A 36 7.90 -3.18 2.45
CA ILE A 36 7.13 -2.68 3.60
C ILE A 36 6.07 -3.68 4.05
N ASN A 37 5.67 -3.56 5.32
CA ASN A 37 4.43 -4.16 5.80
C ASN A 37 3.33 -3.10 5.82
N LEU A 38 2.13 -3.48 5.43
CA LEU A 38 0.98 -2.61 5.28
C LEU A 38 -0.20 -3.13 6.08
N ARG A 39 -0.94 -2.23 6.71
CA ARG A 39 -2.32 -2.50 7.12
C ARG A 39 -3.25 -1.78 6.14
N VAL A 40 -3.87 -2.54 5.23
CA VAL A 40 -4.74 -2.03 4.16
C VAL A 40 -6.17 -1.98 4.67
N PHE A 41 -6.85 -0.85 4.49
CA PHE A 41 -8.24 -0.66 4.86
C PHE A 41 -9.13 -1.19 3.74
N THR A 42 -9.97 -2.18 4.05
CA THR A 42 -10.93 -2.73 3.08
C THR A 42 -12.31 -2.17 3.37
N ASN A 43 -13.06 -1.84 2.32
CA ASN A 43 -14.47 -1.51 2.46
C ASN A 43 -15.23 -2.81 2.75
N GLN A 44 -15.65 -3.02 3.99
CA GLN A 44 -16.75 -3.95 4.27
C GLN A 44 -17.81 -3.22 5.07
N GLU A 45 -19.03 -3.28 4.54
CA GLU A 45 -20.28 -2.82 5.15
C GLU A 45 -20.52 -3.37 6.57
N HIS A 46 -19.70 -4.30 7.05
CA HIS A 46 -19.78 -4.87 8.39
C HIS A 46 -18.39 -5.07 9.02
N GLY A 47 -17.92 -4.05 9.75
CA GLY A 47 -16.94 -4.24 10.84
C GLY A 47 -15.46 -4.21 10.44
N SER A 48 -14.86 -3.01 10.46
CA SER A 48 -13.43 -2.75 10.65
C SER A 48 -12.43 -3.70 9.95
N GLY A 49 -12.67 -4.04 8.68
CA GLY A 49 -11.80 -4.91 7.90
C GLY A 49 -10.50 -4.19 7.54
N ALA A 50 -9.39 -4.60 8.17
CA ALA A 50 -8.08 -4.18 7.74
C ALA A 50 -7.16 -5.40 7.64
N ILE A 51 -6.59 -5.61 6.47
CA ILE A 51 -5.73 -6.76 6.18
C ILE A 51 -4.28 -6.36 6.44
N LEU A 52 -3.52 -7.22 7.11
CA LEU A 52 -2.08 -7.07 7.25
C LEU A 52 -1.39 -7.77 6.08
N LEU A 53 -0.59 -7.02 5.33
CA LEU A 53 0.26 -7.51 4.25
C LEU A 53 1.73 -7.33 4.65
N THR A 54 2.58 -8.27 4.25
CA THR A 54 4.01 -8.27 4.58
C THR A 54 4.85 -8.29 3.32
N ASN A 55 6.03 -7.66 3.36
CA ASN A 55 7.02 -7.67 2.29
C ASN A 55 6.49 -7.15 0.93
N VAL A 56 5.69 -6.07 0.97
CA VAL A 56 5.08 -5.46 -0.21
C VAL A 56 6.10 -4.56 -0.93
N HIS A 57 6.24 -4.76 -2.25
CA HIS A 57 7.14 -3.98 -3.10
C HIS A 57 6.50 -2.69 -3.59
N GLN A 58 7.33 -1.68 -3.83
CA GLN A 58 6.87 -0.44 -4.45
C GLN A 58 6.59 -0.63 -5.94
N GLY A 59 5.46 -0.13 -6.40
CA GLY A 59 5.05 -0.10 -7.80
C GLY A 59 3.54 0.13 -7.97
N LYS A 60 3.10 0.21 -9.23
CA LYS A 60 1.71 0.50 -9.59
C LYS A 60 0.95 -0.74 -10.14
N LYS A 61 1.51 -1.94 -9.97
CA LYS A 61 0.90 -3.21 -10.43
C LYS A 61 0.21 -3.93 -9.27
N GLU A 62 -0.54 -4.98 -9.60
CA GLU A 62 -1.13 -5.91 -8.63
C GLU A 62 -0.15 -6.26 -7.50
N LYS A 63 -0.66 -6.26 -6.26
CA LYS A 63 0.08 -6.59 -5.03
C LYS A 63 1.26 -5.66 -4.72
N GLN A 64 1.27 -4.45 -5.29
CA GLN A 64 2.30 -3.45 -5.02
C GLN A 64 1.72 -2.21 -4.36
N TRP A 65 2.59 -1.42 -3.72
CA TRP A 65 2.23 -0.14 -3.13
C TRP A 65 2.80 1.04 -3.90
N SER A 66 2.07 2.14 -3.95
CA SER A 66 2.53 3.37 -4.58
C SER A 66 2.19 4.63 -3.76
N TRP A 67 3.01 5.65 -3.96
CA TRP A 67 2.72 7.03 -3.61
C TRP A 67 3.29 7.96 -4.69
N PRO A 68 2.49 8.84 -5.32
CA PRO A 68 1.02 8.93 -5.21
C PRO A 68 0.33 7.66 -5.74
N ALA A 69 -1.02 7.61 -5.69
CA ALA A 69 -1.79 6.50 -6.22
C ALA A 69 -1.45 6.19 -7.70
N LYS A 70 -1.84 4.99 -8.18
CA LYS A 70 -1.87 4.71 -9.61
C LYS A 70 -2.75 5.78 -10.28
N ASP A 71 -2.29 6.30 -11.41
CA ASP A 71 -3.09 7.27 -12.17
C ASP A 71 -4.36 6.54 -12.61
N GLY A 72 -5.53 7.08 -12.27
CA GLY A 72 -6.78 6.57 -12.80
C GLY A 72 -6.86 6.94 -14.28
N GLU A 73 -6.89 5.96 -15.16
CA GLU A 73 -7.39 6.15 -16.53
C GLU A 73 -8.91 6.05 -16.56
#